data_AF-A0A2N2G6A3-F1
#
_entry.id   AF-A0A2N2G6A3-F1
#
_cell.length_a   1.000
_cell.length_b   1.000
_cell.length_c   1.000
_cell.angle_alpha   90.00
_cell.angle_beta   90.00
_cell.angle_gamma   90.00
#
_symmetry.space_group_name_H-M   'P 1'
#
loop_
_entity.id
_entity.type
_entity.pdbx_description
1 polymer ?
#
loop_
_entity_poly.entity_id
_entity_poly.type
_entity_poly.pdbx_seq_one_letter_code
_entity_poly.pdbx_strand_id
1 'polypeptide(L)'
;MICFEGFPVHLTFSPERHEMAKQWLHSRLGVADIPTMTCSPSCAELLGEFFEGQRRKFPQLPRSPFVEKGTGFQKSVWERIAEIPYGETRTYKELAQVLGNPGAARAVGQACNANPLALIVPCHRVTGSSGLGGFAGGHAVKKMLLLLEQETLLRAQKKSL
;
A
#
# COMPACT_ATOMS: atom_id res chain seq x y z
N MET A 1 2.77 -8.52 7.56
CA MET A 1 1.65 -8.77 6.61
C MET A 1 0.75 -9.84 7.18
N ILE A 2 -0.54 -9.76 6.94
CA ILE A 2 -1.53 -10.77 7.32
C ILE A 2 -2.17 -11.29 6.04
N CYS A 3 -2.22 -12.61 5.89
CA CYS A 3 -2.84 -13.28 4.75
C CYS A 3 -3.94 -14.20 5.24
N PHE A 4 -5.01 -14.34 4.47
CA PHE A 4 -6.15 -15.22 4.77
C PHE A 4 -6.54 -15.96 3.50
N GLU A 5 -6.70 -17.28 3.57
CA GLU A 5 -6.95 -18.15 2.40
C GLU A 5 -5.99 -17.92 1.23
N GLY A 6 -4.73 -17.55 1.55
CA GLY A 6 -3.73 -17.28 0.52
C GLY A 6 -3.77 -15.89 -0.12
N PHE A 7 -4.59 -14.96 0.38
CA PHE A 7 -4.64 -13.59 -0.12
C PHE A 7 -4.15 -12.58 0.91
N PRO A 8 -3.42 -11.53 0.52
CA PRO A 8 -3.09 -10.43 1.42
C PRO A 8 -4.37 -9.72 1.88
N VAL A 9 -4.66 -9.76 3.18
CA VAL A 9 -5.82 -9.07 3.77
C VAL A 9 -5.42 -7.81 4.51
N HIS A 10 -4.20 -7.75 5.05
CA HIS A 10 -3.67 -6.54 5.69
C HIS A 10 -2.15 -6.46 5.57
N LEU A 11 -1.64 -5.33 5.08
CA LEU A 11 -0.21 -5.07 4.95
C LEU A 11 0.09 -3.67 5.47
N THR A 12 0.92 -3.59 6.50
CA THR A 12 1.31 -2.35 7.15
C THR A 12 2.76 -2.43 7.61
N PHE A 13 3.40 -1.27 7.69
CA PHE A 13 4.72 -1.08 8.30
C PHE A 13 4.64 -0.59 9.76
N SER A 14 3.42 -0.43 10.30
CA SER A 14 3.20 -0.07 11.71
C SER A 14 2.93 -1.34 12.54
N PRO A 15 3.79 -1.68 13.52
CA PRO A 15 3.59 -2.84 14.39
C PRO A 15 2.28 -2.77 15.16
N GLU A 16 1.94 -1.60 15.69
CA GLU A 16 0.68 -1.34 16.41
C GLU A 16 -0.54 -1.69 15.54
N ARG A 17 -0.59 -1.16 14.31
CA ARG A 17 -1.70 -1.45 13.38
C ARG A 17 -1.75 -2.91 12.96
N HIS A 18 -0.58 -3.55 12.85
CA HIS A 18 -0.51 -4.97 12.56
C HIS A 18 -1.19 -5.78 13.67
N GLU A 19 -0.89 -5.46 14.92
CA GLU A 19 -1.48 -6.14 16.08
C GLU A 19 -2.98 -5.86 16.22
N MET A 20 -3.41 -4.60 16.04
CA MET A 20 -4.84 -4.25 16.02
C MET A 20 -5.62 -5.03 14.94
N ALA A 21 -5.03 -5.20 13.75
CA ALA A 21 -5.66 -5.97 12.68
C ALA A 21 -5.77 -7.46 13.02
N LYS A 22 -4.76 -8.04 13.69
CA LYS A 22 -4.82 -9.43 14.19
C LYS A 22 -5.94 -9.60 15.22
N GLN A 23 -6.00 -8.73 16.22
CA GLN A 23 -7.06 -8.76 17.25
C GLN A 23 -8.44 -8.61 16.64
N TRP A 24 -8.59 -7.71 15.66
CA TRP A 24 -9.85 -7.54 14.95
C TRP A 24 -10.29 -8.82 14.22
N LEU A 25 -9.39 -9.43 13.44
CA LEU A 25 -9.67 -10.68 12.73
C LEU A 25 -10.05 -11.80 13.70
N HIS A 26 -9.31 -11.96 14.80
CA HIS A 26 -9.60 -12.93 15.85
C HIS A 26 -11.03 -12.74 16.39
N SER A 27 -11.39 -11.50 16.79
CA SER A 27 -12.70 -11.20 17.38
C SER A 27 -13.90 -11.40 16.43
N ARG A 28 -13.70 -11.25 15.12
CA ARG A 28 -14.79 -11.26 14.13
C ARG A 28 -14.94 -12.56 13.38
N LEU A 29 -13.84 -13.25 13.13
CA LEU A 29 -13.80 -14.47 12.32
C LEU A 29 -13.48 -15.71 13.16
N GLY A 30 -13.21 -15.57 14.46
CA GLY A 30 -12.83 -16.70 15.33
C GLY A 30 -11.49 -17.34 14.96
N VAL A 31 -10.66 -16.62 14.21
CA VAL A 31 -9.39 -17.13 13.68
C VAL A 31 -8.35 -17.04 14.80
N ALA A 32 -8.25 -18.10 15.61
CA ALA A 32 -7.25 -18.27 16.68
C ALA A 32 -5.83 -18.37 16.10
N ASP A 33 -5.69 -19.17 15.04
CA ASP A 33 -4.48 -19.31 14.24
C ASP A 33 -4.84 -18.99 12.80
N ILE A 34 -4.29 -17.92 12.25
CA ILE A 34 -4.43 -17.61 10.81
C ILE A 34 -3.70 -18.74 10.08
N PRO A 35 -4.42 -19.68 9.43
CA PRO A 35 -3.74 -20.82 8.82
C PRO A 35 -2.82 -20.25 7.76
N THR A 36 -1.55 -20.65 7.80
CA THR A 36 -0.60 -20.36 6.74
C THR A 36 -0.95 -21.27 5.57
N MET A 37 -2.11 -21.08 4.94
CA MET A 37 -2.40 -21.76 3.69
C MET A 37 -1.39 -21.25 2.67
N THR A 38 -0.63 -22.17 2.10
CA THR A 38 0.38 -21.90 1.08
C THR A 38 -0.32 -21.62 -0.24
N CYS A 39 -0.57 -20.35 -0.54
CA CYS A 39 -0.84 -19.91 -1.90
C CYS A 39 0.46 -19.78 -2.68
N SER A 40 0.37 -19.88 -4.01
CA SER A 40 1.45 -19.50 -4.93
C SER A 40 0.95 -18.41 -5.90
N PRO A 41 1.66 -17.27 -6.02
CA PRO A 41 2.78 -16.88 -5.18
C PRO A 41 2.31 -16.60 -3.75
N SER A 42 3.09 -17.09 -2.78
CA SER A 42 2.90 -16.78 -1.38
C SER A 42 3.05 -15.28 -1.16
N CYS A 43 2.47 -14.78 -0.08
CA CYS A 43 2.64 -13.37 0.25
C CYS A 43 4.14 -13.01 0.44
N ALA A 44 4.96 -13.93 0.94
CA ALA A 44 6.40 -13.74 1.07
C ALA A 44 7.09 -13.60 -0.30
N GLU A 45 6.73 -14.44 -1.28
CA GLU A 45 7.22 -14.34 -2.66
C GLU A 45 6.80 -13.01 -3.29
N LEU A 46 5.55 -12.59 -3.12
CA LEU A 46 5.07 -11.28 -3.61
C LEU A 46 5.88 -10.11 -3.06
N LEU A 47 6.25 -10.15 -1.78
CA LEU A 47 7.10 -9.14 -1.17
C LEU A 47 8.54 -9.23 -1.67
N GLY A 48 9.10 -10.43 -1.77
CA GLY A 48 10.43 -10.67 -2.32
C GLY A 48 10.58 -10.08 -3.71
N GLU A 49 9.65 -10.42 -4.62
CA GLU A 49 9.61 -9.88 -5.98
C GLU A 49 9.50 -8.34 -6.00
N PHE A 50 8.75 -7.74 -5.08
CA PHE A 50 8.65 -6.28 -4.97
C PHE A 50 9.99 -5.65 -4.56
N PHE A 51 10.62 -6.17 -3.51
CA PHE A 51 11.90 -5.65 -3.00
C PHE A 51 13.08 -5.91 -3.95
N GLU A 52 13.01 -6.95 -4.77
CA GLU A 52 13.95 -7.21 -5.85
C GLU A 52 13.66 -6.40 -7.12
N GLY A 53 12.53 -5.68 -7.16
CA GLY A 53 12.14 -4.86 -8.30
C GLY A 53 11.58 -5.62 -9.50
N GLN A 54 11.31 -6.92 -9.33
CA GLN A 54 10.67 -7.80 -10.32
C GLN A 54 9.17 -7.50 -10.43
N ARG A 55 8.52 -7.20 -9.30
CA ARG A 55 7.11 -6.82 -9.23
C ARG A 55 6.94 -5.32 -9.02
N ARG A 56 6.55 -4.63 -10.10
CA ARG A 56 6.36 -3.17 -10.11
C ARG A 56 4.90 -2.73 -10.03
N LYS A 57 3.97 -3.62 -10.34
CA LYS A 57 2.52 -3.38 -10.31
C LYS A 57 1.79 -4.57 -9.72
N PHE A 58 0.73 -4.28 -8.99
CA PHE A 58 -0.27 -5.27 -8.59
C PHE A 58 -1.50 -5.09 -9.49
N PRO A 59 -1.96 -6.15 -10.18
CA PRO A 59 -2.99 -6.02 -11.22
C PRO A 59 -4.36 -5.59 -10.68
N GLN A 60 -4.66 -5.91 -9.42
CA GLN A 60 -5.92 -5.56 -8.77
C GLN A 60 -5.74 -5.49 -7.25
N LEU A 61 -6.55 -4.67 -6.59
CA LEU A 61 -6.63 -4.67 -5.14
C LEU A 61 -7.25 -6.00 -4.67
N PRO A 62 -6.61 -6.73 -3.75
CA PRO A 62 -7.18 -7.97 -3.23
C PRO A 62 -8.48 -7.64 -2.48
N ARG A 63 -9.46 -8.53 -2.60
CA ARG A 63 -10.65 -8.48 -1.74
C ARG A 63 -10.18 -8.67 -0.31
N SER A 64 -10.36 -7.63 0.51
CA SER A 64 -9.95 -7.63 1.91
C SER A 64 -11.09 -7.07 2.76
N PRO A 65 -11.41 -7.70 3.91
CA PRO A 65 -12.41 -7.16 4.83
C PRO A 65 -12.04 -5.75 5.33
N PHE A 66 -10.75 -5.40 5.34
CA PHE A 66 -10.30 -4.07 5.71
C PHE A 66 -10.53 -3.04 4.60
N VAL A 67 -10.36 -3.44 3.33
CA VAL A 67 -10.73 -2.60 2.19
C VAL A 67 -12.24 -2.39 2.16
N GLU A 68 -13.02 -3.44 2.39
CA GLU A 68 -14.49 -3.34 2.30
C GLU A 68 -15.11 -2.41 3.33
N LYS A 69 -14.49 -2.29 4.50
CA LYS A 69 -14.88 -1.34 5.54
C LYS A 69 -14.55 0.12 5.24
N GLY A 70 -13.72 0.39 4.25
CA GLY A 70 -13.39 1.74 3.84
C GLY A 70 -14.65 2.50 3.40
N THR A 71 -14.67 3.80 3.65
CA THR A 71 -15.72 4.67 3.08
C THR A 71 -15.60 4.70 1.55
N GLY A 72 -16.68 5.07 0.85
CA GLY A 72 -16.63 5.22 -0.62
C GLY A 72 -15.48 6.13 -1.07
N PHE A 73 -15.27 7.25 -0.37
CA PHE A 73 -14.14 8.15 -0.65
C PHE A 73 -12.77 7.49 -0.42
N GLN A 74 -12.60 6.74 0.66
CA GLN A 74 -11.35 6.01 0.91
C GLN A 74 -11.07 4.99 -0.19
N LYS A 75 -12.08 4.20 -0.59
CA LYS A 75 -11.96 3.22 -1.68
C LYS A 75 -11.53 3.89 -2.99
N SER A 76 -12.18 4.99 -3.38
CA SER A 76 -11.79 5.75 -4.58
C SER A 76 -10.37 6.31 -4.50
N VAL A 77 -9.94 6.79 -3.33
CA VAL A 77 -8.54 7.22 -3.14
C VAL A 77 -7.57 6.05 -3.30
N TRP A 78 -7.86 4.89 -2.70
CA TRP A 78 -6.98 3.72 -2.80
C TRP A 78 -6.85 3.18 -4.21
N GLU A 79 -7.95 3.18 -4.98
CA GLU A 79 -7.94 2.85 -6.41
C GLU A 79 -7.01 3.78 -7.19
N ARG A 80 -7.12 5.10 -6.99
CA ARG A 80 -6.24 6.07 -7.68
C ARG A 80 -4.79 5.97 -7.25
N ILE A 81 -4.53 5.65 -5.99
CA ILE A 81 -3.15 5.42 -5.52
C ILE A 81 -2.56 4.15 -6.15
N ALA A 82 -3.36 3.09 -6.32
CA ALA A 82 -2.93 1.85 -6.98
C ALA A 82 -2.52 2.03 -8.45
N GLU A 83 -3.01 3.08 -9.09
CA GLU A 83 -2.67 3.44 -10.47
C GLU A 83 -1.34 4.21 -10.59
N ILE A 84 -0.78 4.75 -9.50
CA ILE A 84 0.47 5.50 -9.54
C ILE A 84 1.62 4.56 -9.95
N PRO A 85 2.35 4.81 -11.06
CA PRO A 85 3.41 3.91 -11.52
C PRO A 85 4.57 3.75 -10.52
N TYR A 86 5.29 2.64 -10.64
CA TYR A 86 6.50 2.37 -9.86
C TYR A 86 7.59 3.39 -10.18
N GLY A 87 8.15 4.03 -9.15
CA GLY A 87 9.11 5.11 -9.27
C GLY A 87 8.50 6.48 -9.58
N GLU A 88 7.17 6.59 -9.68
CA GLU A 88 6.47 7.86 -9.80
C GLU A 88 5.84 8.29 -8.48
N THR A 89 5.58 9.60 -8.34
CA THR A 89 4.85 10.15 -7.21
C THR A 89 3.69 11.02 -7.68
N ARG A 90 2.70 11.19 -6.80
CA ARG A 90 1.63 12.18 -6.95
C ARG A 90 1.44 12.92 -5.65
N THR A 91 1.06 14.18 -5.71
CA THR A 91 0.77 14.95 -4.50
C THR A 91 -0.65 14.70 -4.00
N TYR A 92 -0.89 14.93 -2.71
CA TYR A 92 -2.26 14.91 -2.17
C TYR A 92 -3.22 15.82 -2.95
N LYS A 93 -2.72 16.96 -3.44
CA LYS A 93 -3.49 17.93 -4.23
C LYS A 93 -3.84 17.38 -5.61
N GLU A 94 -2.89 16.77 -6.30
CA GLU A 94 -3.12 16.14 -7.61
C GLU A 94 -4.16 15.03 -7.52
N LEU A 95 -4.06 14.17 -6.49
CA LEU A 95 -5.07 13.12 -6.27
C LEU A 95 -6.45 13.71 -5.98
N ALA A 96 -6.52 14.75 -5.15
CA ALA A 96 -7.77 15.44 -4.85
C ALA A 96 -8.42 16.03 -6.12
N GLN A 97 -7.61 16.60 -7.02
CA GLN A 97 -8.07 17.11 -8.31
C GLN A 97 -8.60 15.99 -9.23
N VAL A 98 -7.86 14.89 -9.37
CA VAL A 98 -8.27 13.74 -10.20
C VAL A 98 -9.55 13.09 -9.67
N LEU A 99 -9.78 13.15 -8.36
CA LEU A 99 -11.00 12.67 -7.70
C LEU A 99 -12.18 13.66 -7.79
N GLY A 100 -12.03 14.78 -8.51
CA GLY A 100 -13.09 15.77 -8.70
C GLY A 100 -13.36 16.66 -7.48
N ASN A 101 -12.50 16.63 -6.46
CA ASN A 101 -12.62 17.49 -5.29
C ASN A 101 -11.26 18.13 -4.92
N PRO A 102 -10.85 19.21 -5.61
CA PRO A 102 -9.55 19.85 -5.40
C PRO A 102 -9.27 20.30 -3.96
N GLY A 103 -10.32 20.55 -3.15
CA GLY A 103 -10.19 20.92 -1.74
C GLY A 103 -9.93 19.75 -0.78
N ALA A 104 -10.00 18.50 -1.26
CA ALA A 104 -9.95 17.31 -0.42
C ALA A 104 -8.54 16.80 -0.08
N ALA A 105 -7.47 17.56 -0.30
CA ALA A 105 -6.10 17.10 -0.08
C ALA A 105 -5.86 16.52 1.34
N ARG A 106 -6.42 17.15 2.38
CA ARG A 106 -6.35 16.63 3.76
C ARG A 106 -7.08 15.28 3.91
N ALA A 107 -8.25 15.15 3.30
CA ALA A 107 -9.03 13.91 3.32
C ALA A 107 -8.30 12.79 2.55
N VAL A 108 -7.64 13.10 1.43
CA VAL A 108 -6.75 12.16 0.72
C VAL A 108 -5.62 11.70 1.65
N GLY A 109 -5.00 12.61 2.41
CA GLY A 109 -3.99 12.25 3.40
C GLY A 109 -4.51 11.32 4.49
N GLN A 110 -5.74 11.54 4.97
CA GLN A 110 -6.40 10.63 5.92
C GLN A 110 -6.69 9.26 5.30
N ALA A 111 -7.13 9.20 4.05
CA ALA A 111 -7.33 7.95 3.32
C ALA A 111 -6.00 7.19 3.09
N CYS A 112 -4.90 7.90 2.81
CA CYS A 112 -3.56 7.31 2.73
C CYS A 112 -3.15 6.69 4.07
N ASN A 113 -3.43 7.37 5.18
CA ASN A 113 -3.16 6.86 6.53
C ASN A 113 -4.07 5.69 6.93
N ALA A 114 -5.25 5.58 6.33
CA ALA A 114 -6.20 4.48 6.53
C ALA A 114 -5.96 3.27 5.61
N ASN A 115 -4.97 3.35 4.71
CA ASN A 115 -4.65 2.29 3.76
C ASN A 115 -4.34 0.96 4.48
N PRO A 116 -5.15 -0.09 4.27
CA PRO A 116 -4.93 -1.38 4.92
C PRO A 116 -3.91 -2.26 4.19
N LEU A 117 -3.45 -1.88 3.00
CA LEU A 117 -2.64 -2.70 2.11
C LEU A 117 -1.46 -1.90 1.55
N ALA A 118 -0.53 -1.49 2.41
CA ALA A 118 0.71 -0.82 1.99
C ALA A 118 1.44 -1.63 0.90
N LEU A 119 2.22 -0.97 0.03
CA LEU A 119 2.85 -1.53 -1.19
C LEU A 119 1.89 -1.94 -2.30
N ILE A 120 0.81 -2.66 -1.99
CA ILE A 120 -0.24 -3.04 -2.96
C ILE A 120 -1.03 -1.80 -3.37
N VAL A 121 -1.48 -1.02 -2.38
CA VAL A 121 -1.85 0.38 -2.51
C VAL A 121 -0.59 1.18 -2.12
N PRO A 122 0.17 1.71 -3.08
CA PRO A 122 1.49 2.30 -2.84
C PRO A 122 1.38 3.72 -2.27
N CYS A 123 0.78 3.89 -1.09
CA CYS A 123 0.57 5.21 -0.48
C CYS A 123 1.88 5.93 -0.12
N HIS A 124 3.03 5.23 -0.10
CA HIS A 124 4.36 5.86 -0.01
C HIS A 124 4.70 6.73 -1.23
N ARG A 125 4.04 6.52 -2.38
CA ARG A 125 4.16 7.36 -3.59
C ARG A 125 3.37 8.66 -3.50
N VAL A 126 2.53 8.84 -2.48
CA VAL A 126 1.75 10.07 -2.29
C VAL A 126 2.52 11.06 -1.43
N THR A 127 2.81 12.24 -1.94
CA THR A 127 3.66 13.25 -1.28
C THR A 127 2.91 14.56 -1.01
N GLY A 128 3.51 15.42 -0.18
CA GLY A 128 3.06 16.81 -0.04
C GLY A 128 3.63 17.66 -1.18
N SER A 129 2.95 18.75 -1.55
CA SER A 129 3.43 19.65 -2.61
C SER A 129 4.78 20.32 -2.30
N SER A 130 5.21 20.31 -1.04
CA SER A 130 6.49 20.90 -0.59
C SER A 130 7.36 19.93 0.18
N GLY A 131 7.08 18.62 0.12
CA GLY A 131 7.89 17.64 0.84
C GLY A 131 7.28 16.25 0.93
N LEU A 132 7.88 15.41 1.77
CA LEU A 132 7.57 13.98 1.82
C LEU A 132 6.11 13.70 2.22
N GLY A 133 5.51 14.52 3.08
CA GLY A 133 4.21 14.23 3.69
C GLY A 133 4.26 13.02 4.65
N GLY A 134 3.11 12.65 5.21
CA GLY A 134 3.01 11.57 6.19
C GLY A 134 3.13 10.15 5.63
N PHE A 135 3.36 9.18 6.52
CA PHE A 135 3.30 7.75 6.24
C PHE A 135 3.02 6.97 7.53
N ALA A 136 2.09 6.01 7.51
CA ALA A 136 1.76 5.24 8.70
C ALA A 136 2.94 4.40 9.23
N GLY A 137 3.88 4.00 8.37
CA GLY A 137 5.13 3.34 8.74
C GLY A 137 6.28 4.28 9.12
N GLY A 138 6.04 5.60 9.21
CA GLY A 138 7.06 6.59 9.51
C GLY A 138 7.87 7.06 8.28
N HIS A 139 8.51 8.22 8.42
CA HIS A 139 9.22 8.88 7.31
C HIS A 139 10.43 8.07 6.80
N ALA A 140 11.15 7.35 7.67
CA ALA A 140 12.31 6.56 7.28
C ALA A 140 11.93 5.47 6.27
N VAL A 141 10.87 4.71 6.55
CA VAL A 141 10.36 3.67 5.65
C VAL A 141 9.90 4.27 4.32
N LYS A 142 9.17 5.40 4.35
CA LYS A 142 8.73 6.06 3.12
C LYS A 142 9.90 6.50 2.23
N LYS A 143 10.93 7.10 2.82
CA LYS A 143 12.15 7.48 2.07
C LYS A 143 12.84 6.26 1.48
N MET A 144 13.01 5.21 2.27
CA MET A 144 13.64 3.96 1.82
C MET A 144 12.88 3.35 0.63
N LEU A 145 11.55 3.27 0.70
CA LEU A 145 10.74 2.74 -0.40
C LEU A 145 10.87 3.59 -1.67
N LEU A 146 10.79 4.92 -1.56
CA LEU A 146 10.98 5.80 -2.72
C LEU A 146 12.36 5.63 -3.35
N LEU A 147 13.43 5.54 -2.53
CA LEU A 147 14.79 5.31 -3.01
C LEU A 147 14.96 3.95 -3.70
N LEU A 148 14.41 2.90 -3.09
CA LEU A 148 14.39 1.54 -3.66
C LEU A 148 13.79 1.54 -5.07
N GLU A 149 12.66 2.22 -5.25
CA GLU A 149 11.99 2.27 -6.55
C GLU A 149 12.85 2.99 -7.60
N GLN A 150 13.49 4.11 -7.23
CA GLN A 150 14.38 4.87 -8.13
C GLN A 150 15.63 4.06 -8.51
N GLU A 151 16.30 3.45 -7.54
CA GLU A 151 17.49 2.64 -7.80
C GLU A 151 17.17 1.46 -8.71
N THR A 152 16.02 0.82 -8.51
CA THR A 152 15.56 -0.29 -9.34
C THR A 152 15.39 0.13 -10.80
N LEU A 153 14.78 1.30 -11.05
CA LEU A 153 14.63 1.83 -12.40
C LEU A 153 15.99 2.16 -13.04
N LEU A 154 16.90 2.79 -12.30
CA LEU A 154 18.25 3.10 -12.78
C LEU A 154 19.04 1.83 -13.13
N ARG A 155 18.94 0.77 -12.31
CA ARG A 155 19.59 -0.53 -12.59
C ARG A 155 19.00 -1.19 -13.84
N ALA A 156 17.69 -1.09 -14.04
CA ALA A 156 17.02 -1.65 -15.22
C ALA A 156 17.41 -0.92 -16.52
N GLN A 157 17.54 0.41 -16.47
CA GLN A 157 18.02 1.21 -17.61
C GLN A 157 19.45 0.84 -18.01
N LYS A 158 20.35 0.68 -17.04
CA LYS A 158 21.75 0.28 -17.30
C LYS A 158 21.90 -1.12 -17.89
N LYS A 159 20.98 -2.05 -17.60
CA LYS A 159 20.98 -3.41 -18.18
C LYS A 159 20.43 -3.45 -19.62
N SER A 160 19.77 -2.39 -20.06
CA SER A 160 19.16 -2.29 -21.40
C SER A 160 20.05 -1.54 -22.41
N LEU A 161 21.25 -1.13 -21.98
CA LEU A 161 22.31 -0.49 -22.76
C LEU A 161 23.45 -1.49 -22.96
#